data_AF-X0Q993-F1
#
_entry.id   AF-X0Q993-F1
#
_cell.length_a   1.000
_cell.length_b   1.000
_cell.length_c   1.000
_cell.angle_alpha   90.00
_cell.angle_beta   90.00
_cell.angle_gamma   90.00
#
_symmetry.space_group_name_H-M   'P 1'
#
loop_
_entity.id
_entity.type
_entity.pdbx_description
1 polymer ?
#
loop_
_entity_poly.entity_id
_entity_poly.type
_entity_poly.pdbx_seq_one_letter_code
_entity_poly.pdbx_strand_id
1 'polypeptide(L)'
;MTISIASLHSTEFAVGQRYLSDTESELGLGVVIDVDDRCVHILFPQSEETRVYAKNSAPLSRVVFKVGDSIYDQDGKSYTVNAVDEVMGVLKYGVDEHERGIMETRLAANITLAKPLERLLAGRIERGDWYELRQDILRMQSALAGHPLKGLMGARVDIIEHQLYIAHEVGKRIAPRVLLADEVGLVKPSKRA
;
A
#
# COMPACT_ATOMS: atom_id res chain seq x y z
N MET A 1 -7.15 -8.68 -14.63
CA MET A 1 -7.60 -8.68 -13.23
C MET A 1 -8.62 -7.56 -13.10
N THR A 2 -9.83 -7.81 -13.60
CA THR A 2 -10.85 -6.78 -13.73
C THR A 2 -11.52 -6.59 -12.38
N ILE A 3 -10.95 -5.72 -11.52
CA ILE A 3 -11.69 -5.21 -10.37
C ILE A 3 -12.87 -4.41 -10.93
N SER A 4 -14.02 -5.05 -10.97
CA SER A 4 -15.26 -4.36 -11.28
C SER A 4 -15.74 -3.75 -9.99
N ILE A 5 -15.60 -2.42 -9.87
CA ILE A 5 -16.39 -1.69 -8.89
C ILE A 5 -17.81 -1.75 -9.42
N ALA A 6 -18.56 -2.74 -8.96
CA ALA A 6 -19.94 -2.90 -9.37
C ALA A 6 -20.73 -1.70 -8.83
N SER A 7 -21.15 -0.80 -9.71
CA SER A 7 -22.27 0.10 -9.46
C SER A 7 -23.56 -0.72 -9.49
N LEU A 8 -23.70 -1.67 -8.56
CA LEU A 8 -24.95 -2.36 -8.33
C LEU A 8 -25.68 -1.60 -7.23
N HIS A 9 -26.77 -0.96 -7.63
CA HIS A 9 -27.74 -0.26 -6.78
C HIS A 9 -28.47 -1.24 -5.83
N SER A 10 -27.73 -1.87 -4.91
CA SER A 10 -28.26 -2.51 -3.72
C SER A 10 -27.39 -2.09 -2.54
N THR A 11 -27.79 -0.98 -1.95
CA THR A 11 -27.18 -0.28 -0.81
C THR A 11 -27.36 -1.05 0.49
N GLU A 12 -26.88 -2.28 0.57
CA GLU A 12 -26.90 -3.04 1.82
C GLU A 12 -25.55 -3.72 2.06
N PHE A 13 -24.83 -3.19 3.04
CA PHE A 13 -23.63 -3.83 3.55
C PHE A 13 -24.02 -5.15 4.21
N ALA A 14 -23.31 -6.21 3.88
CA ALA A 14 -23.44 -7.50 4.54
C ALA A 14 -22.12 -7.88 5.21
N VAL A 15 -22.22 -8.50 6.38
CA VAL A 15 -21.05 -9.01 7.11
C VAL A 15 -20.30 -10.01 6.23
N GLY A 16 -18.99 -9.83 6.11
CA GLY A 16 -18.10 -10.65 5.30
C GLY A 16 -17.79 -10.11 3.91
N GLN A 17 -18.44 -9.05 3.45
CA GLN A 17 -18.08 -8.35 2.20
C GLN A 17 -16.71 -7.64 2.33
N ARG A 18 -16.00 -7.49 1.21
CA ARG A 18 -14.67 -6.88 1.12
C ARG A 18 -14.73 -5.50 0.47
N TYR A 19 -14.11 -4.52 1.13
CA TYR A 19 -14.11 -3.11 0.71
C TYR A 19 -12.71 -2.49 0.82
N LEU A 20 -12.46 -1.50 -0.04
CA LEU A 20 -11.32 -0.59 0.06
C LEU A 20 -11.80 0.78 0.55
N SER A 21 -10.98 1.45 1.37
CA SER A 21 -11.15 2.87 1.67
C SER A 21 -10.61 3.69 0.50
N ASP A 22 -11.45 4.56 -0.07
CA ASP A 22 -11.04 5.44 -1.16
C ASP A 22 -10.11 6.56 -0.65
N THR A 23 -10.21 6.92 0.63
CA THR A 23 -9.39 7.99 1.25
C THR A 23 -8.12 7.48 1.92
N GLU A 24 -8.08 6.22 2.34
CA GLU A 24 -6.99 5.63 3.13
C GLU A 24 -6.53 4.31 2.48
N SER A 25 -5.85 4.44 1.34
CA SER A 25 -5.42 3.28 0.54
C SER A 25 -4.41 2.38 1.25
N GLU A 26 -3.67 2.95 2.21
CA GLU A 26 -2.66 2.30 3.04
C GLU A 26 -3.23 1.24 3.99
N LEU A 27 -4.52 1.31 4.31
CA LEU A 27 -5.21 0.32 5.17
C LEU A 27 -5.39 -1.03 4.45
N GLY A 28 -5.33 -1.05 3.12
CA GLY A 28 -5.50 -2.26 2.32
C GLY A 28 -6.96 -2.75 2.27
N LEU A 29 -7.14 -4.06 2.06
CA LEU A 29 -8.47 -4.66 1.90
C LEU A 29 -9.15 -4.90 3.25
N GLY A 30 -10.23 -4.16 3.50
CA GLY A 30 -11.09 -4.33 4.66
C GLY A 30 -12.13 -5.44 4.48
N VAL A 31 -12.64 -5.95 5.59
CA VAL A 31 -13.79 -6.86 5.67
C VAL A 31 -14.86 -6.26 6.57
N VAL A 32 -16.12 -6.30 6.15
CA VAL A 32 -17.24 -5.87 6.98
C VAL A 32 -17.40 -6.86 8.13
N ILE A 33 -17.25 -6.39 9.36
CA ILE A 33 -17.40 -7.22 10.56
C ILE A 33 -18.75 -7.02 11.24
N ASP A 34 -19.34 -5.83 11.09
CA ASP A 34 -20.64 -5.50 11.68
C ASP A 34 -21.35 -4.39 10.90
N VAL A 35 -22.67 -4.39 10.96
CA VAL A 35 -23.54 -3.46 10.23
C VAL A 35 -24.66 -3.01 11.15
N ASP A 36 -24.56 -1.77 11.63
CA ASP A 36 -25.59 -1.10 12.42
C ASP A 36 -26.67 -0.48 11.52
N ASP A 37 -27.68 0.19 12.08
CA ASP A 37 -28.69 0.91 11.31
C ASP A 37 -28.07 1.96 10.36
N ARG A 38 -27.14 2.78 10.88
CA ARG A 38 -26.54 3.93 10.16
C ARG A 38 -25.06 3.80 9.84
N CYS A 39 -24.38 2.82 10.44
CA CYS A 39 -22.93 2.68 10.36
C CYS A 39 -22.54 1.29 9.86
N VAL A 40 -21.34 1.18 9.31
CA VAL A 40 -20.69 -0.07 8.95
C VAL A 40 -19.30 -0.11 9.60
N HIS A 41 -18.99 -1.23 10.24
CA HIS A 41 -17.70 -1.49 10.88
C HIS A 41 -16.86 -2.36 9.95
N ILE A 42 -15.67 -1.88 9.62
CA ILE A 42 -14.75 -2.55 8.70
C ILE A 42 -13.43 -2.79 9.42
N LEU A 43 -13.04 -4.05 9.50
CA LEU A 43 -11.71 -4.46 9.95
C LEU A 43 -10.76 -4.45 8.75
N PHE A 44 -9.62 -3.79 8.89
CA PHE A 44 -8.51 -3.80 7.94
C PHE A 44 -7.40 -4.71 8.48
N PRO A 45 -7.32 -5.99 8.06
CA PRO A 45 -6.40 -6.94 8.67
C PRO A 45 -4.93 -6.62 8.45
N GLN A 46 -4.61 -5.82 7.43
CA GLN A 46 -3.23 -5.44 7.12
C GLN A 46 -2.68 -4.40 8.11
N SER A 47 -3.52 -3.48 8.59
CA SER A 47 -3.15 -2.48 9.59
C SER A 47 -3.62 -2.84 11.01
N GLU A 48 -4.38 -3.93 11.16
CA GLU A 48 -5.04 -4.33 12.41
C GLU A 48 -5.99 -3.26 12.98
N GLU A 49 -6.48 -2.36 12.12
CA GLU A 49 -7.40 -1.28 12.50
C GLU A 49 -8.84 -1.61 12.18
N THR A 50 -9.76 -1.15 13.03
CA THR A 50 -11.20 -1.12 12.74
C THR A 50 -11.64 0.31 12.50
N ARG A 51 -12.31 0.56 11.37
CA ARG A 51 -12.91 1.86 11.05
C ARG A 51 -14.42 1.76 10.98
N VAL A 52 -15.08 2.85 11.38
CA VAL A 52 -16.53 2.97 11.35
C VAL A 52 -16.90 4.05 10.34
N TYR A 53 -17.74 3.70 9.37
CA TYR A 53 -18.20 4.62 8.34
C TYR A 53 -19.72 4.78 8.39
N ALA A 54 -20.22 5.97 8.11
CA ALA A 54 -21.66 6.20 7.93
C ALA A 54 -22.11 5.65 6.57
N LYS A 55 -23.10 4.76 6.54
CA LYS A 55 -23.51 4.01 5.33
C LYS A 55 -23.80 4.91 4.12
N ASN A 56 -24.43 6.07 4.35
CA ASN A 56 -24.90 6.97 3.29
C ASN A 56 -23.79 7.81 2.65
N SER A 57 -22.63 7.91 3.30
CA SER A 57 -21.52 8.77 2.87
C SER A 57 -20.17 8.10 3.00
N ALA A 58 -20.15 6.76 3.03
CA ALA A 58 -18.92 6.01 3.21
C ALA A 58 -18.09 6.07 1.92
N PRO A 59 -16.84 6.58 1.96
CA PRO A 59 -15.93 6.58 0.81
C PRO A 59 -15.33 5.18 0.63
N LEU A 60 -16.17 4.20 0.31
CA LEU A 60 -15.83 2.79 0.25
C LEU A 60 -16.12 2.23 -1.14
N SER A 61 -15.12 1.55 -1.72
CA SER A 61 -15.26 0.79 -2.96
C SER A 61 -15.37 -0.70 -2.66
N ARG A 62 -16.49 -1.35 -3.04
CA ARG A 62 -16.64 -2.81 -2.94
C ARG A 62 -15.67 -3.50 -3.91
N VAL A 63 -14.97 -4.51 -3.42
CA VAL A 63 -14.07 -5.33 -4.25
C VAL A 63 -14.78 -6.60 -4.68
N VAL A 64 -14.89 -6.80 -5.98
CA VAL A 64 -15.47 -8.01 -6.58
C VAL A 64 -14.55 -8.52 -7.67
N PHE A 65 -14.32 -9.83 -7.69
CA PHE A 65 -13.55 -10.51 -8.72
C PHE A 65 -14.48 -11.08 -9.79
N LYS A 66 -14.05 -11.04 -11.04
CA LYS A 66 -14.80 -11.61 -12.17
C LYS A 66 -14.24 -12.96 -12.56
N VAL A 67 -15.04 -13.72 -13.32
CA VAL A 67 -14.57 -14.93 -14.00
C VAL A 67 -13.35 -14.59 -14.86
N GLY A 68 -12.29 -15.37 -14.70
CA GLY A 68 -10.96 -15.17 -15.32
C GLY A 68 -9.97 -14.38 -14.46
N ASP A 69 -10.38 -13.81 -13.32
CA ASP A 69 -9.45 -13.14 -12.42
C ASP A 69 -8.71 -14.12 -11.51
N SER A 70 -7.49 -13.75 -11.12
CA SER A 70 -6.71 -14.49 -10.14
C SER A 70 -6.97 -13.95 -8.73
N ILE A 71 -7.28 -14.85 -7.80
CA ILE A 71 -7.50 -14.56 -6.38
C ILE A 71 -6.52 -15.33 -5.51
N TYR A 72 -6.23 -14.82 -4.32
CA TYR A 72 -5.38 -15.48 -3.33
C TYR A 72 -6.22 -15.82 -2.09
N ASP A 73 -6.09 -17.05 -1.58
CA ASP A 73 -6.65 -17.44 -0.27
C ASP A 73 -5.70 -16.96 0.86
N GLN A 74 -6.16 -16.98 2.11
CA GLN A 74 -5.37 -16.61 3.30
C GLN A 74 -4.05 -17.39 3.41
N ASP A 75 -4.00 -18.61 2.88
CA ASP A 75 -2.79 -19.46 2.83
C ASP A 75 -1.78 -19.02 1.74
N GLY A 76 -2.08 -17.96 0.99
CA GLY A 76 -1.22 -17.41 -0.08
C GLY A 76 -1.30 -18.19 -1.40
N LYS A 77 -2.16 -19.20 -1.49
CA LYS A 77 -2.35 -19.98 -2.72
C LYS A 77 -3.21 -19.20 -3.74
N SER A 78 -2.77 -19.20 -4.99
CA SER A 78 -3.43 -18.51 -6.10
C SER A 78 -4.42 -19.42 -6.81
N TYR A 79 -5.57 -18.88 -7.17
CA TYR A 79 -6.62 -19.58 -7.90
C TYR A 79 -7.19 -18.69 -9.01
N THR A 80 -7.74 -19.31 -10.05
CA THR A 80 -8.47 -18.61 -11.12
C THR A 80 -9.97 -18.78 -10.90
N VAL A 81 -10.71 -17.67 -10.94
CA VAL A 81 -12.17 -17.66 -10.76
C VAL A 81 -12.84 -18.17 -12.03
N ASN A 82 -13.67 -19.21 -11.90
CA ASN A 82 -14.43 -19.79 -13.01
C ASN A 82 -15.93 -19.51 -12.93
N ALA A 83 -16.44 -19.35 -11.71
CA ALA A 83 -17.82 -19.00 -11.44
C ALA A 83 -17.91 -18.03 -10.26
N VAL A 84 -18.97 -17.22 -10.24
CA VAL A 84 -19.25 -16.29 -9.13
C VAL A 84 -20.71 -16.47 -8.74
N ASP A 85 -20.94 -16.94 -7.53
CA ASP A 85 -22.27 -17.11 -6.94
C ASP A 85 -22.44 -16.16 -5.76
N GLU A 86 -23.65 -15.63 -5.56
CA GLU A 86 -23.97 -14.82 -4.38
C GLU A 86 -24.73 -15.66 -3.36
N VAL A 87 -24.23 -15.69 -2.12
CA VAL A 87 -24.84 -16.42 -1.00
C VAL A 87 -24.99 -15.46 0.16
N MET A 88 -26.23 -15.16 0.55
CA MET A 88 -26.55 -14.30 1.70
C MET A 88 -25.86 -12.91 1.64
N GLY A 89 -25.76 -12.31 0.45
CA GLY A 89 -25.15 -10.99 0.25
C GLY A 89 -23.62 -10.98 0.13
N VAL A 90 -22.97 -12.15 0.22
CA VAL A 90 -21.52 -12.32 0.09
C VAL A 90 -21.21 -13.17 -1.13
N LEU A 91 -20.09 -12.90 -1.80
CA LEU A 91 -19.71 -13.64 -3.00
C LEU A 91 -18.96 -14.92 -2.69
N LYS A 92 -19.20 -15.93 -3.52
CA LYS A 92 -18.55 -17.22 -3.51
C LYS A 92 -17.93 -17.46 -4.88
N TYR A 93 -16.62 -17.64 -4.91
CA TYR A 93 -15.84 -17.84 -6.12
C TYR A 93 -15.63 -19.34 -6.36
N GLY A 94 -16.17 -19.87 -7.45
CA GLY A 94 -15.88 -21.22 -7.92
C GLY A 94 -14.49 -21.30 -8.54
N VAL A 95 -13.68 -22.27 -8.11
CA VAL A 95 -12.31 -22.49 -8.59
C VAL A 95 -12.10 -23.99 -8.84
N ASP A 96 -11.36 -24.37 -9.88
CA ASP A 96 -11.21 -25.79 -10.28
C ASP A 96 -10.60 -26.67 -9.19
N GLU A 97 -9.67 -26.12 -8.41
CA GLU A 97 -8.96 -26.85 -7.36
C GLU A 97 -9.76 -26.98 -6.05
N HIS A 98 -10.98 -26.43 -5.98
CA HIS A 98 -11.78 -26.41 -4.77
C HIS A 98 -13.28 -26.55 -5.09
N GLU A 99 -13.81 -27.78 -5.00
CA GLU A 99 -15.22 -28.09 -5.31
C GLU A 99 -16.22 -27.24 -4.52
N ARG A 100 -15.85 -26.86 -3.29
CA ARG A 100 -16.69 -26.01 -2.44
C ARG A 100 -16.59 -24.52 -2.76
N GLY A 101 -15.71 -24.09 -3.64
CA GLY A 101 -15.40 -22.69 -3.90
C GLY A 101 -14.75 -21.97 -2.71
N ILE A 102 -14.34 -20.73 -2.94
CA ILE A 102 -13.70 -19.84 -1.97
C ILE A 102 -14.69 -18.71 -1.65
N MET A 103 -15.01 -18.54 -0.37
CA MET A 103 -15.86 -17.42 0.09
C MET A 103 -15.07 -16.11 0.10
N GLU A 104 -15.73 -14.98 -0.18
CA GLU A 104 -15.12 -13.64 -0.18
C GLU A 104 -14.39 -13.30 1.14
N THR A 105 -14.86 -13.84 2.27
CA THR A 105 -14.26 -13.69 3.61
C THR A 105 -12.88 -14.35 3.74
N ARG A 106 -12.62 -15.39 2.95
CA ARG A 106 -11.37 -16.15 2.94
C ARG A 106 -10.32 -15.58 1.98
N LEU A 107 -10.66 -14.55 1.22
CA LEU A 107 -9.67 -13.90 0.37
C LEU A 107 -8.54 -13.30 1.23
N ALA A 108 -7.31 -13.36 0.74
CA ALA A 108 -6.17 -12.74 1.38
C ALA A 108 -6.35 -11.21 1.50
N ALA A 109 -5.80 -10.61 2.56
CA ALA A 109 -5.91 -9.17 2.81
C ALA A 109 -5.06 -8.32 1.85
N ASN A 110 -4.08 -8.93 1.18
CA ASN A 110 -3.20 -8.27 0.24
C ASN A 110 -3.83 -8.21 -1.16
N ILE A 111 -4.59 -7.16 -1.45
CA ILE A 111 -4.90 -6.86 -2.85
C ILE A 111 -3.69 -6.20 -3.50
N THR A 112 -3.23 -6.78 -4.59
CA THR A 112 -2.39 -6.05 -5.54
C THR A 112 -3.29 -5.06 -6.28
N LEU A 113 -3.23 -3.78 -5.90
CA LEU A 113 -4.04 -2.71 -6.50
C LEU A 113 -3.92 -2.75 -8.03
N ALA A 114 -5.06 -2.58 -8.70
CA ALA A 114 -5.27 -2.76 -10.14
C ALA A 114 -4.10 -2.27 -11.00
N LYS A 115 -3.77 -3.04 -12.04
CA LYS A 115 -2.75 -2.65 -13.01
C LYS A 115 -3.14 -1.28 -13.60
N PRO A 116 -2.22 -0.35 -13.84
CA PRO A 116 -2.52 0.98 -14.38
C PRO A 116 -3.45 0.97 -15.62
N LEU A 117 -3.33 -0.08 -16.43
CA LEU A 117 -4.20 -0.35 -17.59
C LEU A 117 -5.68 -0.53 -17.22
N GLU A 118 -5.99 -1.24 -16.13
CA GLU A 118 -7.37 -1.52 -15.71
C GLU A 118 -8.04 -0.25 -15.18
N ARG A 119 -7.29 0.59 -14.44
CA ARG A 119 -7.75 1.92 -14.02
C ARG A 119 -8.08 2.81 -15.21
N LEU A 120 -7.22 2.80 -16.23
CA LEU A 120 -7.41 3.55 -17.47
C LEU A 120 -8.65 3.06 -18.23
N LEU A 121 -8.81 1.74 -18.40
CA LEU A 121 -9.97 1.14 -19.09
C LEU A 121 -11.30 1.40 -18.34
N ALA A 122 -11.26 1.52 -17.01
CA ALA A 122 -12.42 1.89 -16.20
C ALA A 122 -12.71 3.41 -16.19
N GLY A 123 -11.96 4.21 -16.95
CA GLY A 123 -12.11 5.68 -16.99
C GLY A 123 -11.69 6.39 -15.70
N ARG A 124 -11.03 5.69 -14.77
CA ARG A 124 -10.55 6.25 -13.50
C ARG A 124 -9.20 6.92 -13.70
N ILE A 125 -9.24 8.11 -14.28
CA ILE A 125 -8.07 8.92 -14.60
C ILE A 125 -7.90 9.99 -13.52
N GLU A 126 -6.74 10.02 -12.88
CA GLU A 126 -6.34 11.08 -11.95
C GLU A 126 -5.95 12.35 -12.70
N ARG A 127 -5.82 13.48 -11.99
CA ARG A 127 -5.29 14.71 -12.60
C ARG A 127 -3.87 14.50 -13.14
N GLY A 128 -3.60 15.07 -14.32
CA GLY A 128 -2.29 15.00 -14.98
C GLY A 128 -1.14 15.47 -14.08
N ASP A 129 -1.35 16.53 -13.31
CA ASP A 129 -0.37 17.10 -12.38
C ASP A 129 0.18 16.06 -11.38
N TRP A 130 -0.66 15.14 -10.89
CA TRP A 130 -0.21 14.08 -9.97
C TRP A 130 0.66 13.03 -10.64
N TYR A 131 0.38 12.73 -11.91
CA TYR A 131 1.20 11.83 -12.71
C TYR A 131 2.58 12.44 -12.97
N GLU A 132 2.62 13.73 -13.35
CA GLU A 132 3.86 14.49 -13.55
C GLU A 132 4.69 14.57 -12.26
N LEU A 133 4.06 14.94 -11.14
CA LEU A 133 4.73 14.98 -9.84
C LEU A 133 5.30 13.61 -9.46
N ARG A 134 4.56 12.52 -9.69
CA ARG A 134 5.04 11.17 -9.43
C ARG A 134 6.26 10.82 -10.29
N GLN A 135 6.24 11.17 -11.58
CA GLN A 135 7.39 10.99 -12.48
C GLN A 135 8.61 11.75 -11.97
N ASP A 136 8.43 13.01 -11.57
CA ASP A 136 9.51 13.85 -11.07
C ASP A 136 10.08 13.33 -9.75
N ILE A 137 9.24 12.91 -8.81
CA ILE A 137 9.67 12.27 -7.56
C ILE A 137 10.51 11.02 -7.85
N LEU A 138 10.07 10.14 -8.74
CA LEU A 138 10.80 8.93 -9.08
C LEU A 138 12.16 9.23 -9.72
N ARG A 139 12.22 10.23 -10.61
CA ARG A 139 13.48 10.69 -11.22
C ARG A 139 14.42 11.26 -10.16
N MET A 140 13.93 12.12 -9.28
CA MET A 140 14.74 12.72 -8.20
C MET A 140 15.23 11.66 -7.20
N GLN A 141 14.37 10.71 -6.82
CA GLN A 141 14.75 9.60 -5.96
C GLN A 141 15.83 8.72 -6.59
N SER A 142 15.72 8.42 -7.89
CA SER A 142 16.73 7.67 -8.62
C SER A 142 18.06 8.42 -8.67
N ALA A 143 18.03 9.73 -8.99
CA ALA A 143 19.22 10.58 -9.01
C ALA A 143 19.90 10.66 -7.64
N LEU A 144 19.13 10.86 -6.56
CA LEU A 144 19.63 10.88 -5.18
C LEU A 144 20.16 9.52 -4.74
N ALA A 145 19.54 8.42 -5.17
CA ALA A 145 19.96 7.08 -4.81
C ALA A 145 21.34 6.72 -5.39
N GLY A 146 21.65 7.19 -6.60
CA GLY A 146 22.96 7.02 -7.24
C GLY A 146 23.99 8.11 -6.90
N HIS A 147 23.62 9.13 -6.12
CA HIS A 147 24.50 10.26 -5.88
C HIS A 147 25.69 9.85 -4.98
N PRO A 148 26.95 10.16 -5.35
CA PRO A 148 28.14 9.74 -4.60
C PRO A 148 28.23 10.35 -3.20
N LEU A 149 27.54 11.48 -2.98
CA LEU A 149 27.47 12.17 -1.68
C LEU A 149 26.18 11.86 -0.92
N LYS A 150 25.40 10.84 -1.34
CA LYS A 150 24.20 10.41 -0.60
C LYS A 150 24.58 10.07 0.84
N GLY A 151 23.88 10.68 1.79
CA GLY A 151 24.19 10.56 3.23
C GLY A 151 25.12 11.64 3.80
N LEU A 152 25.84 12.39 2.95
CA LEU A 152 26.69 13.51 3.38
C LEU A 152 26.02 14.88 3.14
N MET A 153 25.09 14.97 2.17
CA MET A 153 24.42 16.23 1.80
C MET A 153 23.42 16.78 2.84
N GLY A 154 22.95 15.95 3.77
CA GLY A 154 21.92 16.33 4.75
C GLY A 154 22.46 16.80 6.10
N ALA A 155 23.78 16.73 6.30
CA ALA A 155 24.40 17.08 7.57
C ALA A 155 24.45 18.61 7.74
N ARG A 156 24.01 19.11 8.90
CA ARG A 156 24.13 20.53 9.29
C ARG A 156 25.53 20.78 9.87
N VAL A 157 26.55 20.63 9.05
CA VAL A 157 27.97 20.83 9.42
C VAL A 157 28.64 21.73 8.39
N ASP A 158 29.66 22.47 8.81
CA ASP A 158 30.47 23.25 7.89
C ASP A 158 31.21 22.32 6.91
N ILE A 159 31.46 22.83 5.71
CA ILE A 159 32.19 22.10 4.65
C ILE A 159 33.68 22.17 4.99
N ILE A 160 34.13 21.24 5.82
CA ILE A 160 35.54 21.07 6.19
C ILE A 160 36.09 19.88 5.40
N GLU A 161 37.04 20.15 4.50
CA GLU A 161 37.51 19.21 3.48
C GLU A 161 38.02 17.88 4.07
N HIS A 162 38.87 17.93 5.11
CA HIS A 162 39.40 16.71 5.71
C HIS A 162 38.32 15.90 6.44
N GLN A 163 37.34 16.55 7.04
CA GLN A 163 36.22 15.87 7.72
C GLN A 163 35.29 15.18 6.70
N LEU A 164 35.03 15.81 5.56
CA LEU A 164 34.27 15.22 4.46
C LEU A 164 35.01 14.03 3.85
N TYR A 165 36.32 14.14 3.68
CA TYR A 165 37.16 13.05 3.20
C TYR A 165 37.07 11.82 4.12
N ILE A 166 37.21 12.02 5.44
CA ILE A 166 37.08 10.95 6.42
C ILE A 166 35.67 10.34 6.36
N ALA A 167 34.62 11.17 6.38
CA ALA A 167 33.24 10.68 6.34
C ALA A 167 32.96 9.85 5.06
N HIS A 168 33.51 10.27 3.92
CA HIS A 168 33.40 9.56 2.65
C HIS A 168 34.14 8.21 2.66
N GLU A 169 35.39 8.18 3.14
CA GLU A 169 36.22 6.97 3.15
C GLU A 169 35.77 5.93 4.19
N VAL A 170 35.24 6.39 5.32
CA VAL A 170 34.70 5.52 6.36
C VAL A 170 33.30 5.01 5.96
N GLY A 171 32.47 5.87 5.38
CA GLY A 171 31.08 5.55 5.00
C GLY A 171 30.93 4.53 3.87
N LYS A 172 31.96 4.31 3.05
CA LYS A 172 31.98 3.25 2.01
C LYS A 172 32.12 1.84 2.59
N ARG A 173 32.52 1.68 3.85
CA ARG A 173 32.85 0.37 4.44
C ARG A 173 31.60 -0.24 5.07
N ILE A 174 31.43 -1.55 4.88
CA ILE A 174 30.27 -2.30 5.42
C ILE A 174 30.30 -2.35 6.96
N ALA A 175 31.49 -2.48 7.55
CA ALA A 175 31.70 -2.51 9.00
C ALA A 175 32.93 -1.67 9.37
N PRO A 176 32.81 -0.33 9.42
CA PRO A 176 33.95 0.55 9.66
C PRO A 176 34.48 0.39 11.09
N ARG A 177 35.78 0.09 11.21
CA ARG A 177 36.54 0.17 12.46
C ARG A 177 37.65 1.20 12.24
N VAL A 178 37.53 2.36 12.88
CA VAL A 178 38.40 3.51 12.64
C VAL A 178 38.71 4.17 13.97
N LEU A 179 39.97 4.56 14.17
CA LEU A 179 40.39 5.40 15.28
C LEU A 179 40.55 6.82 14.75
N LEU A 180 39.76 7.75 15.28
CA LEU A 180 39.84 9.18 14.96
C LEU A 180 40.65 9.87 16.06
N ALA A 181 41.77 10.47 15.68
CA ALA A 181 42.66 11.19 16.59
C ALA A 181 42.95 12.60 16.03
N ASP A 182 41.87 13.35 15.76
CA ASP A 182 41.98 14.74 15.31
C ASP A 182 42.31 15.67 16.50
N GLU A 183 42.91 16.83 16.22
CA GLU A 183 43.36 17.77 17.25
C GLU A 183 42.21 18.26 18.15
N VAL A 184 42.53 18.60 19.40
CA VAL A 184 41.53 18.97 20.42
C VAL A 184 40.77 20.22 20.00
N GLY A 185 39.49 20.06 19.66
CA GLY A 185 38.62 21.14 19.17
C GLY A 185 37.94 20.86 17.83
N LEU A 186 38.40 19.84 17.08
CA LEU A 186 37.85 19.48 15.77
C LEU A 186 36.58 18.63 15.82
N VAL A 187 36.29 18.00 16.97
CA VAL A 187 34.99 17.37 17.24
C VAL A 187 34.57 17.69 18.68
N LYS A 188 34.01 18.88 18.90
CA LYS A 188 33.10 19.11 20.02
C LYS A 188 31.71 19.29 19.42
N PRO A 189 30.69 18.50 19.82
CA PRO A 189 29.34 18.75 19.35
C PRO A 189 29.00 20.20 19.70
N SER A 190 28.68 21.00 18.69
CA SER A 190 28.19 22.36 18.85
C SER A 190 26.83 22.28 19.55
N LYS A 191 26.85 22.22 20.88
CA LYS A 191 25.75 22.74 21.68
C LYS A 191 25.75 24.25 21.47
N ARG A 192 24.98 24.73 20.50
CA ARG A 192 24.43 26.09 20.52
C ARG A 192 22.94 25.99 20.20
N ALA A 193 22.18 26.61 21.09
CA ALA A 193 20.73 26.75 21.09
C ALA A 193 20.24 27.54 19.87
#